data_AF-A0A961NTF6-F1
#
_entry.id   AF-A0A961NTF6-F1
#
_cell.length_a   1.000
_cell.length_b   1.000
_cell.length_c   1.000
_cell.angle_alpha   90.00
_cell.angle_beta   90.00
_cell.angle_gamma   90.00
#
_symmetry.space_group_name_H-M   'P 1'
#
loop_
_entity.id
_entity.type
_entity.pdbx_description
1 polymer ?
#
loop_
_entity_poly.entity_id
_entity_poly.type
_entity_poly.pdbx_seq_one_letter_code
_entity_poly.pdbx_strand_id
1 'polypeptide(L)'
;MQNIKRIVASFAVLTLFAVCEQNSDQTEAAPATGAGQVGTVRGLESGDIACYVQMQLQNGQQTTMLADFELCDPAWIGKRVRFTTTESSVQSPECQGDPECTLSVTETLITSFTEI
;
A
#
# COMPACT_ATOMS: atom_id res chain seq x y z
N MET A 1 21.96 38.85 22.61
CA MET A 1 23.42 39.06 22.74
C MET A 1 24.10 37.97 21.90
N GLN A 2 24.19 38.15 20.59
CA GLN A 2 25.29 38.80 19.85
C GLN A 2 26.51 37.89 19.71
N ASN A 3 26.88 37.61 18.45
CA ASN A 3 28.25 37.42 17.93
C ASN A 3 28.47 36.14 17.10
N ILE A 4 28.03 36.13 15.84
CA ILE A 4 28.80 35.45 14.80
C ILE A 4 29.21 36.50 13.77
N LYS A 5 30.50 36.83 13.84
CA LYS A 5 31.22 37.78 13.01
C LYS A 5 31.33 37.21 11.59
N ARG A 6 30.86 38.02 10.63
CA ARG A 6 31.49 38.32 9.32
C ARG A 6 32.48 37.27 8.79
N ILE A 7 32.07 36.54 7.76
CA ILE A 7 32.97 36.25 6.63
C ILE A 7 32.22 36.61 5.35
N VAL A 8 32.62 37.74 4.79
CA VAL A 8 32.36 38.12 3.40
C VAL A 8 33.28 37.25 2.55
N ALA A 9 32.72 36.47 1.65
CA ALA A 9 33.46 35.93 0.52
C ALA A 9 32.51 35.91 -0.67
N SER A 10 32.43 37.05 -1.35
CA SER A 10 32.06 37.12 -2.75
C SER A 10 32.90 36.09 -3.50
N PHE A 11 32.25 35.01 -3.93
CA PHE A 11 32.74 34.15 -4.99
C PHE A 11 31.64 34.09 -6.04
N ALA A 12 31.66 35.10 -6.90
CA ALA A 12 31.08 35.01 -8.23
C ALA A 12 31.90 33.98 -9.00
N VAL A 13 31.52 32.71 -8.91
CA VAL A 13 32.05 31.64 -9.74
C VAL A 13 31.02 31.39 -10.83
N LEU A 14 31.21 32.10 -11.95
CA LEU A 14 30.74 31.67 -13.26
C LEU A 14 31.47 30.35 -13.58
N THR A 15 30.84 29.23 -13.27
CA THR A 15 31.20 27.94 -13.85
C THR A 15 29.96 27.40 -14.54
N LEU A 16 30.02 27.34 -15.88
CA LEU A 16 29.17 26.48 -16.69
C LEU A 16 29.39 25.04 -16.21
N PHE A 17 28.60 24.61 -15.22
CA PHE A 17 28.32 23.20 -15.04
C PHE A 17 27.10 22.90 -15.90
N ALA A 18 27.33 22.11 -16.95
CA ALA A 18 26.29 21.36 -17.61
C ALA A 18 25.46 20.69 -16.51
N VAL A 19 24.22 21.12 -16.37
CA VAL A 19 23.23 20.46 -15.53
C VAL A 19 23.04 19.08 -16.15
N CYS A 20 23.66 18.06 -15.57
CA CYS A 20 23.08 16.72 -15.68
C CYS A 20 21.72 16.84 -15.00
N GLU A 21 20.70 16.91 -15.85
CA GLU A 21 19.29 16.78 -15.52
C GLU A 21 19.17 15.53 -14.63
N GLN A 22 18.96 15.73 -13.32
CA GLN A 22 18.57 14.65 -12.44
C GLN A 22 17.11 14.35 -12.73
N ASN A 23 16.88 13.68 -13.87
CA ASN A 23 15.73 12.84 -14.05
C ASN A 23 15.77 11.85 -12.88
N SER A 24 14.96 12.13 -11.87
CA SER A 24 14.54 11.10 -10.94
C SER A 24 13.71 10.16 -11.78
N ASP A 25 14.42 9.20 -12.40
CA ASP A 25 13.86 7.94 -12.86
C ASP A 25 13.12 7.41 -11.65
N GLN A 26 11.82 7.69 -11.60
CA GLN A 26 10.92 6.98 -10.73
C GLN A 26 11.04 5.55 -11.21
N THR A 27 11.88 4.80 -10.51
CA THR A 27 11.69 3.38 -10.33
C THR A 27 10.29 3.25 -9.77
N GLU A 28 9.32 3.24 -10.68
CA GLU A 28 8.02 2.64 -10.47
C GLU A 28 8.36 1.22 -10.05
N ALA A 29 8.32 1.02 -8.73
CA ALA A 29 8.47 -0.29 -8.16
C ALA A 29 7.37 -1.12 -8.80
N ALA A 30 7.76 -1.97 -9.75
CA ALA A 30 6.91 -3.03 -10.22
C ALA A 30 6.27 -3.67 -8.98
N PRO A 31 4.94 -3.90 -8.97
CA PRO A 31 4.26 -4.39 -7.78
C PRO A 31 5.00 -5.64 -7.35
N ALA A 32 5.51 -5.61 -6.11
CA ALA A 32 6.29 -6.68 -5.53
C ALA A 32 5.44 -7.95 -5.64
N THR A 33 5.71 -8.75 -6.67
CA THR A 33 5.08 -10.06 -6.86
C THR A 33 5.80 -10.99 -5.90
N GLY A 34 5.57 -10.76 -4.60
CA GLY A 34 6.06 -11.60 -3.53
C GLY A 34 5.42 -12.97 -3.70
N ALA A 35 6.24 -14.02 -3.56
CA ALA A 35 5.75 -15.37 -3.45
C ALA A 35 4.59 -15.39 -2.44
N GLY A 36 3.38 -15.68 -2.92
CA GLY A 36 2.15 -15.43 -2.17
C GLY A 36 2.21 -16.00 -0.75
N GLN A 37 1.73 -15.21 0.20
CA GLN A 37 1.61 -15.61 1.60
C GLN A 37 0.56 -16.72 1.74
N VAL A 38 0.61 -17.49 2.81
CA VAL A 38 -0.33 -18.60 3.03
C VAL A 38 -1.06 -18.41 4.34
N GLY A 39 -2.37 -18.65 4.31
CA GLY A 39 -3.23 -18.61 5.49
C GLY A 39 -4.48 -19.45 5.29
N THR A 40 -5.33 -19.46 6.32
CA THR A 40 -6.67 -20.04 6.29
C THR A 40 -7.68 -18.93 6.47
N VAL A 41 -8.64 -18.83 5.56
CA VAL A 41 -9.74 -17.86 5.67
C VAL A 41 -10.67 -18.33 6.78
N ARG A 42 -10.91 -17.48 7.77
CA ARG A 42 -11.78 -17.74 8.92
C ARG A 42 -13.11 -17.02 8.83
N GLY A 43 -13.16 -15.90 8.13
CA GLY A 43 -14.36 -15.10 7.94
C GLY A 43 -14.16 -14.06 6.86
N LEU A 44 -15.27 -13.63 6.28
CA LEU A 44 -15.35 -12.59 5.25
C LEU A 44 -16.53 -11.68 5.57
N GLU A 45 -16.32 -10.38 5.41
CA GLU A 45 -17.36 -9.37 5.60
C GLU A 45 -17.20 -8.29 4.55
N SER A 46 -18.26 -8.00 3.80
CA SER A 46 -18.27 -6.89 2.84
C SER A 46 -18.33 -5.59 3.61
N GLY A 47 -17.26 -4.79 3.52
CA GLY A 47 -17.14 -3.49 4.14
C GLY A 47 -17.51 -2.33 3.23
N ASP A 48 -17.31 -1.12 3.74
CA ASP A 48 -17.61 0.11 2.99
C ASP A 48 -16.53 0.41 1.94
N ILE A 49 -15.27 0.06 2.22
CA ILE A 49 -14.11 0.41 1.36
C ILE A 49 -13.39 -0.82 0.77
N ALA A 50 -13.64 -2.01 1.31
CA ALA A 50 -13.02 -3.27 0.90
C ALA A 50 -13.78 -4.48 1.48
N CYS A 51 -13.39 -5.70 1.12
CA CYS A 51 -13.78 -6.89 1.85
C CYS A 51 -12.82 -7.10 3.05
N TYR A 52 -13.36 -7.24 4.27
CA TYR A 52 -12.59 -7.56 5.45
C TYR A 52 -12.42 -9.08 5.58
N VAL A 53 -11.18 -9.55 5.52
CA VAL A 53 -10.83 -10.97 5.59
C VAL A 53 -10.21 -11.29 6.94
N GLN A 54 -10.87 -12.14 7.70
CA GLN A 54 -10.30 -12.70 8.92
C GLN A 54 -9.42 -13.89 8.52
N MET A 55 -8.11 -13.73 8.68
CA MET A 55 -7.09 -14.70 8.26
C MET A 55 -6.39 -15.31 9.47
N GLN A 56 -6.18 -16.63 9.43
CA GLN A 56 -5.18 -17.29 10.27
C GLN A 56 -3.94 -17.61 9.44
N LEU A 57 -2.84 -16.93 9.72
CA LEU A 57 -1.57 -17.11 9.02
C LEU A 57 -0.89 -18.43 9.43
N GLN A 58 0.12 -18.87 8.67
CA GLN A 58 0.83 -20.13 8.96
C GLN A 58 1.47 -20.19 10.35
N ASN A 59 1.91 -19.04 10.90
CA ASN A 59 2.46 -18.95 12.25
C ASN A 59 1.39 -19.05 13.35
N GLY A 60 0.11 -19.25 12.98
CA GLY A 60 -1.02 -19.33 13.88
C GLY A 60 -1.64 -17.98 14.25
N GLN A 61 -1.02 -16.86 13.87
CA GLN A 61 -1.52 -15.51 14.14
C GLN A 61 -2.85 -15.28 13.41
N GLN A 62 -3.81 -14.71 14.13
CA GLN A 62 -5.06 -14.21 13.55
C GLN A 62 -4.90 -12.72 13.24
N THR A 63 -5.34 -12.32 12.04
CA THR A 63 -5.30 -10.94 11.59
C THR A 63 -6.51 -10.64 10.71
N THR A 64 -6.90 -9.37 10.63
CA THR A 64 -7.87 -8.89 9.65
C THR A 64 -7.09 -8.18 8.54
N MET A 65 -7.39 -8.50 7.30
CA MET A 65 -6.76 -7.90 6.12
C MET A 65 -7.83 -7.35 5.19
N LEU A 66 -7.50 -6.30 4.45
CA LEU A 66 -8.37 -5.80 3.39
C LEU A 66 -8.17 -6.64 2.14
N ALA A 67 -9.25 -6.90 1.40
CA ALA A 67 -9.23 -7.60 0.12
C ALA A 67 -10.13 -6.90 -0.89
N ASP A 68 -9.88 -7.15 -2.17
CA ASP A 68 -10.79 -6.73 -3.23
C ASP A 68 -12.19 -7.29 -2.98
N PHE A 69 -13.21 -6.51 -3.34
CA PHE A 69 -14.61 -6.89 -3.17
C PHE A 69 -14.97 -8.20 -3.88
N GLU A 70 -14.30 -8.53 -4.98
CA GLU A 70 -14.48 -9.78 -5.73
C GLU A 70 -14.12 -11.03 -4.91
N LEU A 71 -13.27 -10.89 -3.89
CA LEU A 71 -12.86 -11.99 -3.01
C LEU A 71 -13.83 -12.22 -1.85
N CYS A 72 -14.88 -11.42 -1.72
CA CYS A 72 -15.88 -11.52 -0.65
C CYS A 72 -16.92 -12.63 -0.89
N ASP A 73 -16.47 -13.80 -1.33
CA ASP A 73 -17.30 -15.00 -1.53
C ASP A 73 -17.16 -15.93 -0.31
N PRO A 74 -18.26 -16.23 0.42
CA PRO A 74 -18.21 -17.14 1.57
C PRO A 74 -17.70 -18.55 1.24
N ALA A 75 -17.64 -18.97 -0.02
CA ALA A 75 -17.04 -20.23 -0.45
C ALA A 75 -15.55 -20.37 -0.06
N TRP A 76 -14.86 -19.25 0.18
CA TRP A 76 -13.48 -19.26 0.68
C TRP A 76 -13.37 -19.57 2.16
N ILE A 77 -14.43 -19.43 2.97
CA ILE A 77 -14.37 -19.62 4.41
C ILE A 77 -13.99 -21.08 4.73
N GLY A 78 -12.96 -21.24 5.57
CA GLY A 78 -12.39 -22.53 5.94
C GLY A 78 -11.34 -23.05 4.96
N LYS A 79 -11.15 -22.42 3.80
CA LYS A 79 -10.12 -22.82 2.83
C LYS A 79 -8.74 -22.36 3.28
N ARG A 80 -7.75 -23.23 3.07
CA ARG A 80 -6.35 -22.86 3.12
C ARG A 80 -5.97 -22.31 1.76
N VAL A 81 -5.44 -21.10 1.74
CA VAL A 81 -5.15 -20.37 0.50
C VAL A 81 -3.73 -19.84 0.51
N ARG A 82 -3.11 -19.82 -0.67
CA ARG A 82 -2.06 -18.88 -1.01
C ARG A 82 -2.71 -17.59 -1.52
N PHE A 83 -2.22 -16.45 -1.08
CA PHE A 83 -2.78 -15.15 -1.42
C PHE A 83 -1.68 -14.14 -1.77
N THR A 84 -2.02 -13.18 -2.62
CA THR A 84 -1.14 -12.07 -3.02
C THR A 84 -1.71 -10.76 -2.52
N THR A 85 -0.84 -9.82 -2.18
CA THR A 85 -1.21 -8.47 -1.78
C THR A 85 -0.66 -7.44 -2.74
N THR A 86 -1.34 -6.32 -2.89
CA THR A 86 -0.88 -5.18 -3.69
C THR A 86 -1.33 -3.88 -3.02
N GLU A 87 -0.53 -2.82 -3.15
CA GLU A 87 -0.96 -1.48 -2.75
C GLU A 87 -1.97 -0.97 -3.76
N SER A 88 -3.14 -0.55 -3.29
CA SER A 88 -4.21 -0.01 -4.14
C SER A 88 -4.89 1.17 -3.46
N SER A 89 -5.40 2.08 -4.28
CA SER A 89 -6.10 3.27 -3.82
C SER A 89 -7.55 2.92 -3.55
N VAL A 90 -7.96 3.02 -2.28
CA VAL A 90 -9.34 2.82 -1.83
C VAL A 90 -9.95 4.13 -1.36
N GLN A 91 -11.27 4.19 -1.26
CA GLN A 91 -11.94 5.35 -0.71
C GLN A 91 -11.49 5.58 0.74
N SER A 92 -11.25 6.84 1.11
CA SER A 92 -10.87 7.19 2.48
C SER A 92 -11.96 6.76 3.47
N PRO A 93 -11.60 6.19 4.64
CA PRO A 93 -12.56 5.90 5.71
C PRO A 93 -13.36 7.13 6.16
N GLU A 94 -12.83 8.34 5.97
CA GLU A 94 -13.53 9.60 6.26
C GLU A 94 -14.77 9.80 5.39
N CYS A 95 -14.84 9.15 4.23
CA CYS A 95 -15.98 9.21 3.32
C CYS A 95 -17.18 8.38 3.80
N GLN A 96 -17.00 7.43 4.72
CA GLN A 96 -18.08 6.59 5.26
C GLN A 96 -18.94 5.90 4.17
N GLY A 97 -18.32 5.52 3.05
CA GLY A 97 -18.99 4.87 1.92
C GLY A 97 -19.80 5.81 1.01
N ASP A 98 -19.66 7.13 1.13
CA ASP A 98 -20.31 8.09 0.22
C ASP A 98 -19.73 7.99 -1.20
N PRO A 99 -20.50 7.56 -2.21
CA PRO A 99 -19.99 7.38 -3.57
C PRO A 99 -19.55 8.68 -4.25
N GLU A 100 -20.01 9.85 -3.77
CA GLU A 100 -19.61 11.15 -4.32
C GLU A 100 -18.32 11.70 -3.68
N CYS A 101 -17.81 11.05 -2.62
CA CYS A 101 -16.58 11.43 -1.95
C CYS A 101 -15.34 11.07 -2.77
N THR A 102 -14.47 12.05 -3.01
CA THR A 102 -13.28 11.91 -3.86
C THR A 102 -11.99 11.66 -3.07
N LEU A 103 -12.06 11.58 -1.74
CA LEU A 103 -10.88 11.30 -0.91
C LEU A 103 -10.51 9.81 -1.04
N SER A 104 -9.22 9.55 -1.24
CA SER A 104 -8.67 8.20 -1.34
C SER A 104 -7.44 8.04 -0.47
N VAL A 105 -7.18 6.80 -0.03
CA VAL A 105 -5.99 6.40 0.71
C VAL A 105 -5.39 5.14 0.07
N THR A 106 -4.07 5.02 0.13
CA THR A 106 -3.38 3.80 -0.34
C THR A 106 -3.38 2.77 0.77
N GLU A 107 -3.93 1.59 0.48
CA GLU A 107 -4.00 0.46 1.41
C GLU A 107 -3.43 -0.81 0.76
N THR A 108 -2.96 -1.74 1.60
CA THR A 108 -2.55 -3.06 1.12
C THR A 108 -3.76 -3.98 1.06
N LEU A 109 -4.13 -4.39 -0.16
CA LEU A 109 -5.28 -5.25 -0.44
C LEU A 109 -4.82 -6.64 -0.87
N ILE A 110 -5.53 -7.67 -0.42
CA ILE A 110 -5.45 -9.01 -1.00
C ILE A 110 -6.16 -8.98 -2.36
N THR A 111 -5.45 -9.38 -3.41
CA THR A 111 -5.93 -9.32 -4.80
C THR A 111 -6.21 -10.69 -5.40
N SER A 112 -5.71 -11.77 -4.78
CA SER A 112 -6.01 -13.12 -5.23
C SER A 112 -6.00 -14.15 -4.11
N PHE A 113 -6.84 -15.17 -4.27
CA PHE A 113 -6.77 -16.43 -3.53
C PHE A 113 -6.49 -17.59 -4.49
N THR A 114 -5.69 -18.54 -4.03
CA THR A 114 -5.48 -19.84 -4.68
C THR A 114 -5.55 -20.89 -3.59
N GLU A 115 -6.55 -21.77 -3.65
CA GLU A 115 -6.67 -22.90 -2.71
C GLU A 115 -5.46 -23.85 -2.85
N ILE A 116 -4.94 -24.34 -1.72
CA ILE A 116 -3.76 -25.23 -1.67
C ILE A 116 -3.95 -26.42 -0.72
#